data_AF-A0A8X6VXF9-F1
#
_entry.id   AF-A0A8X6VXF9-F1
#
_cell.length_a   1.000
_cell.length_b   1.000
_cell.length_c   1.000
_cell.angle_alpha   90.00
_cell.angle_beta   90.00
_cell.angle_gamma   90.00
#
_symmetry.space_group_name_H-M   'P 1'
#
loop_
_entity.id
_entity.type
_entity.pdbx_description
1 polymer ?
#
loop_
_entity_poly.entity_id
_entity_poly.type
_entity_poly.pdbx_seq_one_letter_code
_entity_poly.pdbx_strand_id
1 'polypeptide(L)'
;MVNNALQERQYQNWFKKYRAVDFDLKVTPRSGKPTQYKIKKLIQLNPYYMTREIAETFKISQKIVLVHLKIQRYVSKLDVCLSRVIKEVQLTARMKICDTLMER
;
A
#
# COMPACT_ATOMS: atom_id res chain seq x y z
N MET A 1 -25.19 -34.48 13.70
CA MET A 1 -24.03 -34.41 14.60
C MET A 1 -22.92 -33.68 13.88
N VAL A 2 -22.73 -32.39 14.15
CA VAL A 2 -21.82 -31.53 13.38
C VAL A 2 -20.85 -30.85 14.36
N ASN A 3 -19.55 -31.12 14.18
CA ASN A 3 -18.40 -30.30 14.60
C ASN A 3 -17.96 -30.23 16.09
N ASN A 4 -17.81 -31.35 16.80
CA ASN A 4 -17.08 -31.34 18.09
C ASN A 4 -15.55 -31.44 17.93
N ALA A 5 -15.05 -32.03 16.85
CA ALA A 5 -13.60 -32.28 16.66
C ALA A 5 -12.78 -30.99 16.42
N LEU A 6 -13.38 -29.94 15.83
CA LEU A 6 -12.74 -28.63 15.66
C LEU A 6 -12.58 -27.89 16.98
N GLN A 7 -13.54 -28.04 17.90
CA GLN A 7 -13.48 -27.43 19.24
C GLN A 7 -12.44 -28.12 20.13
N GLU A 8 -12.30 -29.44 20.04
CA GLU A 8 -11.40 -30.18 20.92
C GLU A 8 -9.92 -29.87 20.67
N ARG A 9 -9.51 -29.77 19.40
CA ARG A 9 -8.14 -29.34 19.04
C ARG A 9 -7.84 -27.92 19.50
N GLN A 10 -8.82 -27.02 19.41
CA GLN A 10 -8.67 -25.66 19.92
C GLN A 10 -8.50 -25.66 21.44
N TYR A 11 -9.32 -26.42 22.17
CA TYR A 11 -9.25 -26.53 23.62
C TYR A 11 -7.90 -27.08 24.10
N GLN A 12 -7.38 -28.11 23.44
CA GLN A 12 -6.04 -28.66 23.74
C GLN A 12 -4.92 -27.64 23.49
N ASN A 13 -4.99 -26.85 22.42
CA ASN A 13 -4.02 -25.80 22.14
C ASN A 13 -4.07 -24.68 23.20
N TRP A 14 -5.27 -24.28 23.63
CA TRP A 14 -5.45 -23.32 24.72
C TRP A 14 -4.88 -23.86 26.04
N PHE A 15 -5.14 -25.13 26.36
CA PHE A 15 -4.65 -25.76 27.58
C PHE A 15 -3.11 -25.84 27.61
N LYS A 16 -2.47 -26.09 26.45
CA LYS A 16 -1.00 -26.04 26.32
C LYS A 16 -0.43 -24.66 26.59
N LYS A 17 -1.04 -23.60 26.06
CA LYS A 17 -0.62 -22.20 26.33
C LYS A 17 -0.75 -21.84 27.81
N TYR A 18 -1.87 -22.23 28.43
CA TYR A 18 -2.11 -22.00 29.86
C TYR A 18 -1.03 -22.69 30.73
N ARG A 19 -0.67 -23.94 30.41
CA ARG A 19 0.41 -24.67 31.11
C ARG A 19 1.79 -24.05 30.90
N ALA A 20 2.02 -23.38 29.77
CA ALA A 20 3.26 -22.68 29.47
C ALA A 20 3.36 -21.28 30.12
N VAL A 21 2.34 -20.85 30.88
CA VAL A 21 2.23 -19.49 31.45
C VAL A 21 2.31 -18.40 30.35
N ASP A 22 1.95 -18.77 29.11
CA ASP A 22 1.89 -17.86 27.97
C ASP A 22 0.47 -17.30 27.87
N PHE A 23 0.25 -16.19 28.58
CA PHE A 23 -1.01 -15.44 28.56
C PHE A 23 -1.06 -14.42 27.42
N ASP A 24 -0.11 -14.43 26.48
CA ASP A 24 -0.17 -13.52 25.36
C ASP A 24 -1.32 -13.90 24.42
N LEU A 25 -2.46 -13.24 24.62
CA LEU A 25 -3.65 -13.33 23.79
C LEU A 25 -3.48 -12.58 22.46
N LYS A 26 -2.33 -11.92 22.24
CA LYS A 26 -2.06 -11.30 20.95
C LYS A 26 -2.02 -12.39 19.89
N VAL A 27 -2.98 -12.30 18.98
CA VAL A 27 -2.93 -13.05 17.74
C VAL A 27 -1.64 -12.61 17.05
N THR A 28 -0.65 -13.51 16.98
CA THR A 28 0.55 -13.29 16.17
C THR A 28 0.10 -12.80 14.81
N PRO A 29 0.65 -11.69 14.28
CA PRO A 29 0.19 -11.13 13.03
C PRO A 29 0.15 -12.24 12.00
N ARG A 30 -1.05 -12.57 11.51
CA ARG A 30 -1.21 -13.61 10.51
C ARG A 30 -0.37 -13.20 9.31
N SER A 31 0.38 -14.13 8.71
CA SER A 31 1.29 -13.90 7.58
C SER A 31 0.58 -13.50 6.27
N GLY A 32 -0.40 -12.61 6.30
CA GLY A 32 -1.02 -11.98 5.13
C GLY A 32 -0.92 -10.46 5.24
N LYS A 33 -0.61 -9.69 4.20
CA LYS A 33 -0.08 -9.94 2.85
C LYS A 33 1.14 -9.00 2.69
N PRO A 34 2.38 -9.48 2.73
CA PRO A 34 3.58 -8.65 2.59
C PRO A 34 3.55 -7.78 1.32
N THR A 35 2.90 -8.28 0.27
CA THR A 35 2.79 -7.65 -1.04
C THR A 35 2.00 -6.34 -1.00
N GLN A 36 0.99 -6.20 -0.13
CA GLN A 36 0.15 -4.99 -0.11
C GLN A 36 0.92 -3.77 0.41
N TYR A 37 1.74 -3.95 1.44
CA TYR A 37 2.62 -2.89 1.95
C TYR A 37 3.70 -2.53 0.93
N LYS A 38 4.27 -3.53 0.25
CA LYS A 38 5.30 -3.32 -0.77
C LYS A 38 4.77 -2.57 -2.00
N ILE A 39 3.57 -2.91 -2.49
CA ILE A 39 2.91 -2.19 -3.60
C ILE A 39 2.69 -0.72 -3.22
N LYS A 40 2.18 -0.45 -2.01
CA LYS A 40 1.98 0.91 -1.52
C LYS A 40 3.28 1.71 -1.49
N LYS A 41 4.36 1.11 -0.97
CA LYS A 41 5.68 1.75 -0.91
C LYS A 41 6.23 2.06 -2.30
N LEU A 42 6.02 1.17 -3.27
CA LEU A 42 6.44 1.35 -4.66
C LEU A 42 5.71 2.54 -5.34
N ILE A 43 4.40 2.65 -5.14
CA ILE A 43 3.59 3.76 -5.68
C ILE A 43 3.96 5.11 -5.04
N GLN A 44 4.30 5.11 -3.74
CA GLN A 44 4.76 6.32 -3.05
C GLN A 44 6.11 6.82 -3.58
N LEU A 45 7.00 5.93 -4.01
CA LEU A 45 8.29 6.29 -4.60
C LEU A 45 8.13 6.83 -6.02
N ASN A 46 7.23 6.25 -6.81
CA ASN A 46 6.92 6.72 -8.14
C ASN A 46 5.43 6.45 -8.46
N PRO A 47 4.61 7.52 -8.54
CA PRO A 47 3.18 7.37 -8.79
C PRO A 47 2.86 6.99 -10.25
N TYR A 48 3.84 7.00 -11.15
CA TYR A 48 3.67 6.75 -12.58
C TYR A 48 3.75 5.28 -12.99
N TYR A 49 3.99 4.36 -12.05
CA TYR A 49 4.03 2.94 -12.36
C TYR A 49 2.68 2.44 -12.89
N MET A 50 2.72 1.79 -14.05
CA MET A 50 1.56 1.14 -14.63
C MET A 50 1.24 -0.14 -13.84
N THR A 51 -0.04 -0.47 -13.70
CA THR A 51 -0.49 -1.68 -13.02
C THR A 51 0.17 -2.97 -13.55
N ARG A 52 0.54 -3.02 -14.84
CA ARG A 52 1.27 -4.15 -15.45
C ARG A 52 2.70 -4.26 -14.91
N GLU A 53 3.43 -3.15 -14.87
CA GLU A 53 4.81 -3.09 -14.35
C GLU A 53 4.85 -3.49 -12.87
N ILE A 54 3.87 -3.05 -12.08
CA ILE A 54 3.71 -3.45 -10.68
C ILE A 54 3.48 -4.98 -10.59
N ALA A 55 2.63 -5.52 -11.46
CA ALA A 55 2.31 -6.94 -11.49
C ALA A 55 3.55 -7.79 -11.83
N GLU A 56 4.34 -7.37 -12.81
CA GLU A 56 5.61 -8.00 -13.20
C GLU A 56 6.64 -7.92 -12.08
N THR A 57 6.80 -6.75 -11.46
CA THR A 57 7.75 -6.51 -10.36
C THR A 57 7.48 -7.43 -9.17
N PHE A 58 6.21 -7.63 -8.82
CA PHE A 58 5.80 -8.47 -7.70
C PHE A 58 5.49 -9.92 -8.10
N LYS A 59 5.63 -10.28 -9.39
CA LYS A 59 5.25 -11.59 -9.95
C LYS A 59 3.85 -12.04 -9.54
N ILE A 60 2.90 -11.11 -9.56
CA ILE A 60 1.49 -11.33 -9.23
C ILE A 60 0.62 -10.99 -10.43
N SER A 61 -0.62 -11.48 -10.46
CA SER A 61 -1.53 -11.11 -11.54
C SER A 61 -1.95 -9.64 -11.46
N GLN A 62 -2.13 -9.01 -12.62
CA GLN A 62 -2.58 -7.62 -12.73
C GLN A 62 -3.92 -7.39 -12.01
N LYS A 63 -4.81 -8.39 -12.03
CA LYS A 63 -6.12 -8.35 -11.32
C LYS A 63 -5.94 -8.17 -9.81
N ILE A 64 -4.96 -8.85 -9.21
CA ILE A 64 -4.67 -8.73 -7.77
C ILE A 64 -4.17 -7.32 -7.45
N VAL A 65 -3.32 -6.74 -8.30
CA VAL A 65 -2.85 -5.35 -8.15
C VAL A 65 -4.03 -4.37 -8.18
N LEU A 66 -4.93 -4.48 -9.17
CA LEU A 66 -6.12 -3.63 -9.27
C LEU A 66 -7.01 -3.71 -8.03
N VAL A 67 -7.26 -4.92 -7.52
CA VAL A 67 -8.03 -5.11 -6.29
C VAL A 67 -7.36 -4.42 -5.11
N HIS A 68 -6.04 -4.54 -4.98
CA HIS A 68 -5.29 -3.89 -3.91
C HIS A 68 -5.34 -2.35 -4.01
N LEU A 69 -5.18 -1.79 -5.21
CA LEU A 69 -5.31 -0.36 -5.46
C LEU A 69 -6.71 0.15 -5.09
N LYS A 70 -7.75 -0.59 -5.47
CA LYS A 70 -9.15 -0.25 -5.15
C LYS A 70 -9.42 -0.26 -3.65
N ILE A 71 -8.94 -1.28 -2.92
CA ILE A 71 -9.06 -1.36 -1.45
C ILE A 71 -8.34 -0.17 -0.79
N GLN A 72 -7.21 0.24 -1.34
CA GLN A 72 -6.43 1.38 -0.85
C GLN A 72 -6.92 2.75 -1.35
N ARG A 73 -8.01 2.78 -2.14
CA ARG A 73 -8.59 4.00 -2.74
C ARG A 73 -7.64 4.80 -3.62
N TYR A 74 -6.66 4.14 -4.25
CA TYR A 74 -5.85 4.78 -5.29
C TYR A 74 -6.67 4.95 -6.57
N VAL A 75 -6.50 6.10 -7.21
CA VAL A 75 -7.17 6.46 -8.48
C VAL A 75 -6.10 6.92 -9.45
N SER A 76 -6.13 6.40 -10.68
CA SER A 76 -5.29 6.90 -11.77
C SER A 76 -5.85 8.24 -12.24
N LYS A 77 -5.11 9.33 -12.02
CA LYS A 77 -5.38 10.63 -12.63
C LYS A 77 -4.49 10.77 -13.86
N LEU A 78 -5.05 11.30 -14.95
CA LEU A 78 -4.22 11.79 -16.04
C LEU A 78 -3.41 12.98 -15.52
N ASP A 79 -2.13 13.04 -15.89
CA ASP A 79 -1.33 14.23 -15.60
C ASP A 79 -1.94 15.45 -16.28
N VAL A 80 -1.84 16.60 -15.62
CA VAL A 80 -2.17 17.88 -16.23
C VAL A 80 -1.15 18.12 -17.34
N CYS A 81 -1.63 18.23 -18.58
CA CYS A 81 -0.80 18.60 -19.72
C CYS A 81 -0.20 20.00 -19.48
N LEU A 82 1.02 20.05 -18.95
CA LEU A 82 1.78 21.29 -18.86
C LEU A 82 2.09 21.75 -20.29
N SER A 83 1.59 22.92 -20.67
CA SER A 83 1.65 23.43 -22.05
C SER A 83 3.09 23.70 -22.55
N ARG A 84 4.09 23.55 -21.70
CA ARG A 84 5.50 23.54 -22.09
C ARG A 84 6.31 22.83 -21.00
N VAL A 85 7.29 22.01 -21.37
CA VAL A 85 8.33 21.54 -20.44
C VAL A 85 9.16 22.76 -20.03
N ILE A 86 8.98 23.24 -18.80
CA ILE A 86 9.64 24.44 -18.27
C ILE A 86 11.00 24.04 -17.70
N LYS A 87 12.07 24.72 -18.12
CA LYS A 87 13.41 24.55 -17.54
C LYS A 87 13.49 25.23 -16.18
N GLU A 88 14.36 24.73 -15.29
CA GLU A 88 14.55 25.27 -13.93
C GLU A 88 14.81 26.80 -13.91
N VAL A 89 15.61 27.30 -14.85
CA VAL A 89 15.89 28.74 -15.03
C VAL A 89 14.60 29.55 -15.31
N GLN A 90 13.69 28.99 -16.11
CA GLN A 90 12.42 29.63 -16.42
C GLN A 90 11.44 29.56 -15.25
N LEU A 91 11.53 28.51 -14.43
CA LEU A 91 10.69 28.31 -13.25
C LEU A 91 11.07 29.30 -12.14
N THR A 92 12.37 29.46 -11.87
CA THR A 92 12.89 30.41 -10.88
C THR A 92 12.62 31.87 -11.27
N ALA A 93 12.77 32.22 -12.55
CA ALA A 93 12.41 33.55 -13.04
C ALA A 93 10.91 33.86 -12.86
N ARG A 94 10.04 32.87 -13.13
CA ARG A 94 8.60 33.01 -12.93
C ARG A 94 8.23 33.16 -11.45
N MET A 95 8.82 32.36 -10.56
CA MET A 95 8.59 32.48 -9.12
C MET A 95 8.96 33.88 -8.62
N LYS A 96 10.14 34.39 -8.97
CA LYS A 96 10.59 35.73 -8.59
C LYS A 96 9.61 36.82 -9.04
N ILE A 97 9.09 36.72 -10.26
CA ILE A 97 8.09 37.67 -10.78
C ILE A 97 6.82 37.60 -9.94
N CYS A 98 6.31 36.40 -9.64
CA CYS A 98 5.15 36.23 -8.79
C CYS A 98 5.36 36.82 -7.39
N ASP A 99 6.51 36.59 -6.76
CA ASP A 99 6.84 37.13 -5.44
C ASP A 99 6.83 38.66 -5.47
N THR A 100 7.46 39.28 -6.48
CA THR A 100 7.47 40.74 -6.62
C THR A 100 6.08 41.35 -6.87
N LEU A 101 5.16 40.58 -7.46
CA LEU A 101 3.78 41.02 -7.71
C LEU A 101 2.88 40.82 -6.49
N MET A 102 3.18 39.84 -5.63
CA MET A 102 2.45 39.57 -4.40
C MET A 102 2.82 40.54 -3.27
N GLU A 103 4.05 41.06 -3.27
CA GLU A 103 4.54 42.06 -2.30
C GLU A 103 4.12 43.50 -2.64
N ARG A 104 3.21 43.69 -3.60
CA ARG A 104 2.54 44.97 -3.89
C ARG A 104 1.17 45.02 -3.23
#